data_AF-A0A966T5I9-F1
#
_entry.id   AF-A0A966T5I9-F1
#
_cell.length_a   1.000
_cell.length_b   1.000
_cell.length_c   1.000
_cell.angle_alpha   90.00
_cell.angle_beta   90.00
_cell.angle_gamma   90.00
#
_symmetry.space_group_name_H-M   'P 1'
#
loop_
_entity.id
_entity.type
_entity.pdbx_description
1 polymer ?
#
loop_
_entity_poly.entity_id
_entity_poly.type
_entity_poly.pdbx_seq_one_letter_code
_entity_poly.pdbx_strand_id
1 'polypeptide(L)'
;IEKKAGRALQAIEDAQAAVVANDADKLDVALRDLRDGISAMYRVLARMPERCDPYVYFHRVRPYIFGWKNNPSLPNGVVYEGVTELGGKGMTYRGETGAQSAIVPALDGVLGIQHERDQLREYLMEMREYMPPAHVRFIEAVEAGPSVRSFVQQAGRASTTDLFNQSVELVADFRALHLQYASSYIFAQAQKTPGNPSAVGTGGTPFIPYLKKHRDETRSQSIR
;
A
#
# COMPACT_ATOMS: atom_id res chain seq x y z
N ILE A 1 7.07 10.21 0.84
CA ILE A 1 5.82 9.75 0.18
C ILE A 1 4.63 10.09 1.07
N GLU A 2 4.60 9.55 2.29
CA GLU A 2 3.56 9.77 3.32
C GLU A 2 3.10 11.24 3.45
N LYS A 3 4.03 12.19 3.69
CA LYS A 3 3.69 13.62 3.80
C LYS A 3 2.92 14.18 2.59
N LYS A 4 3.22 13.71 1.37
CA LYS A 4 2.53 14.19 0.16
C LYS A 4 1.15 13.56 0.00
N ALA A 5 0.93 12.40 0.59
CA ALA A 5 -0.38 11.74 0.59
C ALA A 5 -1.42 12.47 1.44
N GLY A 6 -1.02 13.34 2.37
CA GLY A 6 -1.96 14.08 3.22
C GLY A 6 -3.05 14.82 2.44
N ARG A 7 -2.73 15.41 1.28
CA ARG A 7 -3.73 16.03 0.38
C ARG A 7 -4.70 15.00 -0.22
N ALA A 8 -4.18 13.84 -0.64
CA ALA A 8 -5.01 12.76 -1.15
C ALA A 8 -5.94 12.21 -0.05
N LEU A 9 -5.46 12.09 1.20
CA LEU A 9 -6.27 11.62 2.32
C LEU A 9 -7.39 12.60 2.68
N GLN A 10 -7.15 13.91 2.66
CA GLN A 10 -8.22 14.91 2.83
C GLN A 10 -9.25 14.83 1.69
N ALA A 11 -8.77 14.69 0.46
CA ALA A 11 -9.64 14.59 -0.71
C ALA A 11 -10.58 13.37 -0.69
N ILE A 12 -10.24 12.32 0.07
CA ILE A 12 -11.13 11.16 0.30
C ILE A 12 -12.39 11.60 1.04
N GLU A 13 -12.23 12.34 2.13
CA GLU A 13 -13.35 12.86 2.93
C GLU A 13 -14.21 13.81 2.09
N ASP A 14 -13.57 14.73 1.36
CA ASP A 14 -14.26 15.70 0.51
C ASP A 14 -15.05 15.00 -0.61
N ALA A 15 -14.49 13.94 -1.22
CA ALA A 15 -15.18 13.17 -2.24
C ALA A 15 -16.41 12.45 -1.68
N GLN A 16 -16.28 11.82 -0.51
CA GLN A 16 -17.41 11.14 0.14
C GLN A 16 -18.50 12.14 0.60
N ALA A 17 -18.11 13.30 1.09
CA ALA A 17 -19.04 14.39 1.41
C ALA A 17 -19.77 14.91 0.16
N ALA A 18 -19.07 15.06 -0.97
CA ALA A 18 -19.67 15.47 -2.24
C ALA A 18 -20.69 14.44 -2.76
N VAL A 19 -20.40 13.14 -2.61
CA VAL A 19 -21.35 12.07 -2.95
C VAL A 19 -22.61 12.16 -2.09
N VAL A 20 -22.48 12.36 -0.77
CA VAL A 20 -23.64 12.52 0.13
C VAL A 20 -24.48 13.75 -0.25
N ALA A 21 -23.81 14.84 -0.63
CA ALA A 21 -24.48 16.06 -1.08
C ALA A 21 -25.08 15.97 -2.49
N ASN A 22 -24.85 14.86 -3.20
CA ASN A 22 -25.21 14.68 -4.61
C ASN A 22 -24.65 15.80 -5.51
N ASP A 23 -23.41 16.23 -5.25
CA ASP A 23 -22.77 17.40 -5.86
C ASP A 23 -21.58 16.97 -6.74
N ALA A 24 -21.82 16.85 -8.04
CA ALA A 24 -20.81 16.41 -8.99
C ALA A 24 -19.69 17.43 -9.21
N ASP A 25 -19.95 18.72 -9.04
CA ASP A 25 -18.94 19.77 -9.22
C ASP A 25 -17.95 19.76 -8.04
N LYS A 26 -18.44 19.56 -6.81
CA LYS A 26 -17.56 19.33 -5.64
C LYS A 26 -16.78 18.02 -5.77
N LEU A 27 -17.40 16.98 -6.32
CA LEU A 27 -16.69 15.72 -6.57
C LEU A 27 -15.55 15.91 -7.58
N ASP A 28 -15.75 16.69 -8.65
CA ASP A 28 -14.67 17.01 -9.60
C ASP A 28 -13.50 17.75 -8.92
N VAL A 29 -13.78 18.63 -7.96
CA VAL A 29 -12.74 19.29 -7.16
C VAL A 29 -11.99 18.26 -6.30
N ALA A 30 -12.70 17.42 -5.56
CA ALA A 30 -12.11 16.41 -4.69
C ALA A 30 -11.29 15.37 -5.49
N LEU A 31 -11.79 14.87 -6.61
CA LEU A 31 -11.07 13.92 -7.48
C LEU A 31 -9.82 14.55 -8.10
N ARG A 32 -9.84 15.85 -8.41
CA ARG A 32 -8.64 16.57 -8.86
C ARG A 32 -7.57 16.63 -7.78
N ASP A 33 -7.97 16.92 -6.54
CA ASP A 33 -7.06 16.96 -5.40
C ASP A 33 -6.51 15.57 -5.04
N LEU A 34 -7.35 14.55 -5.13
CA LEU A 34 -6.96 13.14 -4.98
C LEU A 34 -5.90 12.76 -6.02
N ARG A 35 -6.19 12.97 -7.30
CA ARG A 35 -5.28 12.72 -8.43
C ARG A 35 -3.93 13.44 -8.24
N ASP A 36 -3.97 14.73 -7.92
CA ASP A 36 -2.76 15.54 -7.75
C ASP A 36 -1.93 15.07 -6.54
N GLY A 37 -2.60 14.65 -5.47
CA GLY A 37 -1.96 14.04 -4.30
C GLY A 37 -1.25 12.73 -4.64
N ILE A 38 -1.89 11.83 -5.37
CA ILE A 38 -1.30 10.55 -5.82
C ILE A 38 -0.13 10.83 -6.78
N SER A 39 -0.27 11.78 -7.71
CA SER A 39 0.82 12.19 -8.61
C SER A 39 2.03 12.72 -7.83
N ALA A 40 1.80 13.52 -6.78
CA ALA A 40 2.87 14.00 -5.91
C ALA A 40 3.55 12.86 -5.13
N MET A 41 2.81 11.84 -4.69
CA MET A 41 3.37 10.64 -4.08
C MET A 41 4.27 9.89 -5.08
N TYR A 42 3.79 9.66 -6.30
CA TYR A 42 4.53 8.99 -7.36
C TYR A 42 5.85 9.72 -7.66
N ARG A 43 5.82 11.05 -7.84
CA ARG A 43 7.02 11.86 -8.08
C ARG A 43 8.04 11.75 -6.95
N VAL A 44 7.61 11.61 -5.70
CA VAL A 44 8.54 11.40 -4.59
C VAL A 44 9.09 9.98 -4.60
N LEU A 45 8.29 8.97 -4.88
CA LEU A 45 8.76 7.58 -5.00
C LEU A 45 9.82 7.46 -6.10
N ALA A 46 9.62 8.10 -7.25
CA ALA A 46 10.55 8.10 -8.38
C ALA A 46 11.96 8.62 -8.04
N ARG A 47 12.09 9.39 -6.96
CA ARG A 47 13.36 9.97 -6.49
C ARG A 47 14.10 9.07 -5.51
N MET A 48 13.54 7.92 -5.13
CA MET A 48 14.18 6.98 -4.21
C MET A 48 15.63 6.62 -4.64
N PRO A 49 15.94 6.38 -5.93
CA PRO A 49 17.30 6.06 -6.37
C PRO A 49 18.31 7.19 -6.19
N GLU A 50 17.88 8.45 -5.99
CA GLU A 50 18.80 9.57 -5.74
C GLU A 50 19.56 9.40 -4.42
N ARG A 51 18.97 8.71 -3.44
CA ARG A 51 19.48 8.63 -2.06
C ARG A 51 19.45 7.24 -1.44
N CYS A 52 18.93 6.25 -2.17
CA CYS A 52 18.87 4.86 -1.73
C CYS A 52 19.57 4.00 -2.78
N ASP A 53 20.80 3.58 -2.50
CA ASP A 53 21.50 2.66 -3.38
C ASP A 53 20.98 1.22 -3.19
N PRO A 54 20.68 0.46 -4.27
CA PRO A 54 20.15 -0.91 -4.18
C PRO A 54 21.02 -1.87 -3.37
N TYR A 55 22.34 -1.79 -3.52
CA TYR A 55 23.27 -2.66 -2.81
C TYR A 55 23.30 -2.30 -1.32
N VAL A 56 23.42 -1.01 -1.00
CA VAL A 56 23.39 -0.53 0.40
C VAL A 56 22.07 -0.90 1.07
N TYR A 57 20.93 -0.69 0.40
CA TYR A 57 19.63 -1.08 0.94
C TYR A 57 19.60 -2.58 1.25
N PHE A 58 19.93 -3.44 0.29
CA PHE A 58 19.82 -4.89 0.47
C PHE A 58 20.77 -5.45 1.51
N HIS A 59 22.03 -5.00 1.54
CA HIS A 59 23.06 -5.59 2.39
C HIS A 59 23.22 -4.92 3.75
N ARG A 60 22.86 -3.64 3.87
CA ARG A 60 23.18 -2.84 5.08
C ARG A 60 21.95 -2.30 5.80
N VAL A 61 20.82 -2.15 5.12
CA VAL A 61 19.57 -1.67 5.75
C VAL A 61 18.62 -2.83 5.99
N ARG A 62 18.31 -3.59 4.94
CA ARG A 62 17.32 -4.67 4.95
C ARG A 62 17.51 -5.70 6.07
N PRO A 63 18.73 -6.11 6.47
CA PRO A 63 18.91 -7.07 7.57
C PRO A 63 18.29 -6.63 8.89
N TYR A 64 18.28 -5.33 9.19
CA TYR A 64 17.79 -4.79 10.47
C TYR A 64 16.27 -4.63 10.53
N ILE A 65 15.59 -4.71 9.39
CA ILE A 65 14.13 -4.56 9.30
C ILE A 65 13.41 -5.89 9.08
N PHE A 66 14.14 -7.01 9.10
CA PHE A 66 13.53 -8.33 9.19
C PHE A 66 12.93 -8.55 10.57
N GLY A 67 11.72 -9.10 10.58
CA GLY A 67 11.10 -9.58 11.81
C GLY A 67 11.58 -10.98 12.16
N TRP A 68 10.91 -11.57 13.14
CA TRP A 68 11.22 -12.89 13.68
C TRP A 68 10.02 -13.86 13.57
N LYS A 69 8.97 -13.48 12.84
CA LYS A 69 7.97 -14.41 12.31
C LYS A 69 8.50 -15.07 11.05
N ASN A 70 8.52 -16.41 11.01
CA ASN A 70 9.08 -17.22 9.92
C ASN A 70 10.56 -16.92 9.61
N ASN A 71 11.34 -16.50 10.61
CA ASN A 71 12.76 -16.21 10.47
C ASN A 71 13.60 -17.44 10.84
N PRO A 72 14.38 -18.04 9.92
CA PRO A 72 15.20 -19.22 10.21
C PRO A 72 16.25 -19.01 11.29
N SER A 73 16.74 -17.78 11.47
CA SER A 73 17.73 -17.44 12.51
C SER A 73 17.10 -17.31 13.90
N LEU A 74 15.77 -17.13 13.97
CA LEU A 74 15.01 -16.99 15.21
C LEU A 74 13.77 -17.91 15.16
N PRO A 75 13.95 -19.24 15.07
CA PRO A 75 12.85 -20.18 14.83
C PRO A 75 11.81 -20.19 15.95
N ASN A 76 12.21 -19.79 17.17
CA ASN A 76 11.34 -19.71 18.34
C ASN A 76 10.90 -18.26 18.65
N GLY A 77 11.15 -17.31 17.74
CA GLY A 77 10.87 -15.89 17.98
C GLY A 77 11.83 -15.22 18.95
N VAL A 78 11.42 -14.08 19.51
CA VAL A 78 12.20 -13.25 20.43
C VAL A 78 11.52 -13.21 21.80
N VAL A 79 12.28 -13.48 22.85
CA VAL A 79 11.81 -13.34 24.24
C VAL A 79 11.98 -11.89 24.67
N TYR A 80 10.90 -11.30 25.18
CA TYR A 80 10.89 -9.94 25.72
C TYR A 80 11.07 -10.01 27.23
N GLU A 81 12.32 -9.98 27.68
CA GLU A 81 12.67 -10.07 29.11
C GLU A 81 12.04 -8.93 29.91
N GLY A 82 11.49 -9.25 31.08
CA GLY A 82 10.82 -8.29 31.97
C GLY A 82 9.36 -7.98 31.61
N VAL A 83 8.82 -8.51 30.50
CA VAL A 83 7.40 -8.33 30.14
C VAL A 83 6.58 -9.51 30.65
N THR A 84 5.94 -9.33 31.80
CA THR A 84 5.25 -10.40 32.54
C THR A 84 4.10 -11.01 31.73
N GLU A 85 3.38 -10.18 30.97
CA GLU A 85 2.22 -10.56 30.15
C GLU A 85 2.59 -11.55 29.03
N LEU A 86 3.86 -11.57 28.62
CA LEU A 86 4.35 -12.46 27.57
C LEU A 86 4.90 -13.78 28.11
N GLY A 87 4.96 -13.95 29.44
CA GLY A 87 5.24 -15.22 30.10
C GLY A 87 6.57 -15.89 29.72
N GLY A 88 7.57 -15.11 29.28
CA GLY A 88 8.84 -15.64 28.80
C GLY A 88 8.77 -16.41 27.47
N LYS A 89 7.62 -16.40 26.79
CA LYS A 89 7.45 -17.03 25.49
C LYS A 89 8.15 -16.22 24.40
N GLY A 90 8.78 -16.91 23.46
CA GLY A 90 9.29 -16.28 22.25
C GLY A 90 8.13 -15.79 21.37
N MET A 91 8.07 -14.48 21.17
CA MET A 91 7.05 -13.82 20.36
C MET A 91 7.46 -13.80 18.90
N THR A 92 6.49 -13.85 17.99
CA THR A 92 6.72 -13.88 16.54
C THR A 92 6.03 -12.69 15.85
N TYR A 93 6.81 -11.71 15.42
CA TYR A 93 6.31 -10.52 14.73
C TYR A 93 6.93 -10.38 13.35
N ARG A 94 6.15 -9.86 12.39
CA ARG A 94 6.63 -9.61 11.03
C ARG A 94 7.61 -8.43 11.01
N GLY A 95 8.47 -8.43 10.00
CA GLY A 95 9.35 -7.31 9.72
C GLY A 95 8.60 -6.12 9.13
N GLU A 96 9.35 -5.05 8.89
CA GLU A 96 8.81 -3.88 8.20
C GLU A 96 8.43 -4.23 6.76
N THR A 97 7.32 -3.64 6.31
CA THR A 97 6.91 -3.66 4.92
C THR A 97 6.07 -2.42 4.61
N GLY A 98 6.17 -1.92 3.37
CA GLY A 98 5.31 -0.84 2.89
C GLY A 98 3.80 -1.14 2.97
N ALA A 99 3.40 -2.41 3.11
CA ALA A 99 2.00 -2.79 3.34
C ALA A 99 1.46 -2.38 4.72
N GLN A 100 2.33 -1.94 5.64
CA GLN A 100 1.94 -1.32 6.92
C GLN A 100 1.57 0.17 6.78
N SER A 101 1.69 0.75 5.57
CA SER A 101 1.17 2.09 5.29
C SER A 101 -0.35 2.06 5.08
N ALA A 102 -1.06 3.03 5.68
CA ALA A 102 -2.51 3.15 5.57
C ALA A 102 -2.98 3.81 4.26
N ILE A 103 -2.06 4.43 3.51
CA ILE A 103 -2.44 5.25 2.35
C ILE A 103 -3.02 4.41 1.23
N VAL A 104 -2.30 3.38 0.77
CA VAL A 104 -2.73 2.58 -0.38
C VAL A 104 -4.06 1.87 -0.10
N PRO A 105 -4.28 1.25 1.09
CA PRO A 105 -5.60 0.74 1.45
C PRO A 105 -6.71 1.80 1.44
N ALA A 106 -6.45 3.02 1.91
CA ALA A 106 -7.44 4.10 1.86
C ALA A 106 -7.76 4.55 0.42
N LEU A 107 -6.75 4.61 -0.45
CA LEU A 107 -6.92 4.89 -1.87
C LEU A 107 -7.72 3.79 -2.57
N ASP A 108 -7.44 2.52 -2.25
CA ASP A 108 -8.22 1.39 -2.76
C ASP A 108 -9.68 1.48 -2.31
N GLY A 109 -9.91 1.81 -1.04
CA GLY A 109 -11.23 2.01 -0.46
C GLY A 109 -12.04 3.10 -1.19
N VAL A 110 -11.48 4.31 -1.33
CA VAL A 110 -12.22 5.42 -1.96
C VAL A 110 -12.47 5.18 -3.45
N LEU A 111 -11.52 4.59 -4.17
CA LEU A 111 -11.63 4.29 -5.60
C LEU A 111 -12.41 2.98 -5.86
N GLY A 112 -12.84 2.29 -4.80
CA GLY A 112 -13.50 1.00 -4.88
C GLY A 112 -12.68 -0.02 -5.67
N ILE A 113 -11.36 -0.01 -5.54
CA ILE A 113 -10.45 -0.98 -6.17
C ILE A 113 -10.57 -2.28 -5.38
N GLN A 114 -10.95 -3.36 -6.07
CA GLN A 114 -11.10 -4.68 -5.47
C GLN A 114 -9.97 -5.62 -5.90
N HIS A 115 -9.51 -6.41 -4.95
CA HIS A 115 -8.52 -7.46 -5.15
C HIS A 115 -9.14 -8.83 -4.88
N GLU A 116 -8.80 -9.81 -5.71
CA GLU A 116 -9.25 -11.19 -5.53
C GLU A 116 -8.92 -11.70 -4.12
N ARG A 117 -9.81 -12.52 -3.55
CA ARG A 117 -9.61 -13.10 -2.22
C ARG A 117 -8.64 -14.27 -2.30
N ASP A 118 -7.38 -14.01 -1.93
CA ASP A 118 -6.33 -15.01 -1.84
C ASP A 118 -5.44 -14.78 -0.60
N GLN A 119 -4.38 -15.57 -0.48
CA GLN A 119 -3.40 -15.49 0.61
C GLN A 119 -2.74 -14.10 0.71
N LEU A 120 -2.61 -13.37 -0.40
CA LEU A 120 -2.07 -12.01 -0.39
C LEU A 120 -3.06 -11.06 0.29
N ARG A 121 -4.36 -11.16 0.00
CA ARG A 121 -5.35 -10.35 0.70
C ARG A 121 -5.36 -10.63 2.19
N GLU A 122 -5.30 -11.90 2.61
CA GLU A 122 -5.20 -12.27 4.03
C GLU A 122 -3.96 -11.65 4.68
N TYR A 123 -2.81 -11.71 3.99
CA TYR A 123 -1.58 -11.06 4.43
C TYR A 123 -1.73 -9.54 4.59
N LEU A 124 -2.38 -8.84 3.65
CA LEU A 124 -2.60 -7.40 3.74
C LEU A 124 -3.57 -7.03 4.88
N MET A 125 -4.58 -7.86 5.14
CA MET A 125 -5.46 -7.66 6.29
C MET A 125 -4.70 -7.83 7.61
N GLU A 126 -3.79 -8.81 7.70
CA GLU A 126 -2.90 -8.94 8.86
C GLU A 126 -2.03 -7.69 9.05
N MET A 127 -1.64 -6.99 7.98
CA MET A 127 -0.82 -5.78 8.11
C MET A 127 -1.55 -4.63 8.82
N ARG A 128 -2.89 -4.65 8.87
CA ARG A 128 -3.65 -3.67 9.67
C ARG A 128 -3.40 -3.83 11.17
N GLU A 129 -3.04 -5.02 11.65
CA GLU A 129 -2.64 -5.24 13.07
C GLU A 129 -1.35 -4.50 13.44
N TYR A 130 -0.56 -4.12 12.43
CA TYR A 130 0.70 -3.38 12.58
C TYR A 130 0.53 -1.87 12.32
N MET A 131 -0.70 -1.41 12.05
CA MET A 131 -1.01 0.01 11.86
C MET A 131 -1.52 0.63 13.16
N PRO A 132 -1.34 1.95 13.38
CA PRO A 132 -2.01 2.65 14.46
C PRO A 132 -3.53 2.46 14.39
N PRO A 133 -4.24 2.18 15.51
CA PRO A 133 -5.67 1.88 15.49
C PRO A 133 -6.54 2.98 14.85
N ALA A 134 -6.15 4.24 14.96
CA ALA A 134 -6.86 5.35 14.32
C ALA A 134 -6.75 5.31 12.78
N HIS A 135 -5.63 4.84 12.24
CA HIS A 135 -5.45 4.69 10.79
C HIS A 135 -6.28 3.52 10.24
N VAL A 136 -6.37 2.42 11.00
CA VAL A 136 -7.24 1.29 10.65
C VAL A 136 -8.71 1.74 10.60
N ARG A 137 -9.17 2.44 11.64
CA ARG A 137 -10.54 3.00 11.67
C ARG A 137 -10.81 3.94 10.51
N PHE A 138 -9.82 4.73 10.09
CA PHE A 138 -9.96 5.59 8.92
C PHE A 138 -10.18 4.77 7.64
N ILE A 139 -9.36 3.74 7.40
CA ILE A 139 -9.54 2.85 6.23
C ILE A 139 -10.93 2.20 6.25
N GLU A 140 -11.35 1.66 7.40
CA GLU A 140 -12.66 1.02 7.57
C GLU A 140 -13.82 2.00 7.33
N ALA A 141 -13.70 3.25 7.80
CA ALA A 141 -14.70 4.29 7.57
C ALA A 141 -14.80 4.67 6.08
N VAL A 142 -13.66 4.73 5.37
CA VAL A 142 -13.64 4.98 3.93
C VAL A 142 -14.28 3.82 3.17
N GLU A 143 -13.94 2.58 3.51
CA GLU A 143 -14.50 1.36 2.90
C GLU A 143 -16.01 1.21 3.14
N ALA A 144 -16.51 1.62 4.30
CA ALA A 144 -17.93 1.58 4.66
C ALA A 144 -18.73 2.82 4.19
N GLY A 145 -18.03 3.86 3.76
CA GLY A 145 -18.62 5.14 3.37
C GLY A 145 -19.36 5.11 2.02
N PRO A 146 -19.89 6.26 1.58
CA PRO A 146 -20.60 6.36 0.31
C PRO A 146 -19.66 6.03 -0.86
N SER A 147 -20.17 5.27 -1.84
CA SER A 147 -19.39 4.81 -2.98
C SER A 147 -19.16 5.91 -4.02
N VAL A 148 -17.93 6.45 -4.04
CA VAL A 148 -17.49 7.41 -5.07
C VAL A 148 -17.59 6.77 -6.45
N ARG A 149 -17.12 5.53 -6.62
CA ARG A 149 -17.20 4.80 -7.90
C ARG A 149 -18.63 4.73 -8.44
N SER A 150 -19.59 4.35 -7.59
CA SER A 150 -21.00 4.22 -8.01
C SER A 150 -21.59 5.57 -8.39
N PHE A 151 -21.25 6.63 -7.66
CA PHE A 151 -21.67 7.98 -8.01
C PHE A 151 -21.12 8.42 -9.37
N VAL A 152 -19.82 8.20 -9.65
CA VAL A 152 -19.21 8.53 -10.94
C VAL A 152 -19.93 7.83 -12.09
N GLN A 153 -20.23 6.54 -11.94
CA GLN A 153 -20.98 5.77 -12.94
C GLN A 153 -22.40 6.30 -13.16
N GLN A 154 -23.09 6.71 -12.09
CA GLN A 154 -24.46 7.23 -12.17
C GLN A 154 -24.52 8.65 -12.72
N ALA A 155 -23.54 9.50 -12.39
CA ALA A 155 -23.49 10.89 -12.84
C ALA A 155 -23.31 10.97 -14.37
N GLY A 156 -22.63 9.99 -14.99
CA GLY A 156 -22.45 9.92 -16.44
C GLY A 156 -21.68 11.12 -17.02
N ARG A 157 -20.94 11.85 -16.17
CA ARG A 157 -20.19 13.05 -16.54
C ARG A 157 -18.78 12.68 -16.97
N ALA A 158 -18.44 12.99 -18.22
CA ALA A 158 -17.12 12.70 -18.78
C ALA A 158 -15.97 13.28 -17.93
N SER A 159 -16.09 14.53 -17.46
CA SER A 159 -15.06 15.17 -16.62
C SER A 159 -14.79 14.41 -15.32
N THR A 160 -15.85 13.94 -14.66
CA THR A 160 -15.79 13.20 -13.40
C THR A 160 -15.19 11.81 -13.63
N THR A 161 -15.64 11.11 -14.68
CA THR A 161 -15.10 9.80 -15.07
C THR A 161 -13.60 9.88 -15.41
N ASP A 162 -13.18 10.92 -16.14
CA ASP A 162 -11.79 11.11 -16.52
C ASP A 162 -10.90 11.34 -15.29
N LEU A 163 -11.34 12.17 -14.33
CA LEU A 163 -10.59 12.42 -13.09
C LEU A 163 -10.49 11.17 -12.22
N PHE A 164 -11.56 10.39 -12.13
CA PHE A 164 -11.58 9.12 -11.43
C PHE A 164 -10.61 8.13 -12.07
N ASN A 165 -10.68 7.93 -13.39
CA ASN A 165 -9.81 7.01 -14.12
C ASN A 165 -8.33 7.43 -14.06
N GLN A 166 -8.03 8.74 -14.13
CA GLN A 166 -6.68 9.25 -13.91
C GLN A 166 -6.15 8.89 -12.51
N SER A 167 -7.00 8.91 -11.49
CA SER A 167 -6.63 8.51 -10.13
C SER A 167 -6.33 7.01 -10.04
N VAL A 168 -7.16 6.16 -10.65
CA VAL A 168 -6.94 4.70 -10.74
C VAL A 168 -5.63 4.37 -11.46
N GLU A 169 -5.38 4.99 -12.62
CA GLU A 169 -4.14 4.78 -13.38
C GLU A 169 -2.91 5.24 -12.58
N LEU A 170 -2.98 6.37 -11.86
CA LEU A 170 -1.86 6.81 -11.03
C LEU A 170 -1.56 5.86 -9.86
N VAL A 171 -2.58 5.22 -9.27
CA VAL A 171 -2.35 4.15 -8.27
C VAL A 171 -1.69 2.94 -8.93
N ALA A 172 -2.13 2.56 -10.14
CA ALA A 172 -1.50 1.48 -10.90
C ALA A 172 -0.03 1.79 -11.25
N ASP A 173 0.28 3.03 -11.63
CA ASP A 173 1.64 3.49 -11.93
C ASP A 173 2.52 3.52 -10.68
N PHE A 174 1.98 3.95 -9.54
CA PHE A 174 2.68 3.85 -8.26
C PHE A 174 3.04 2.40 -7.93
N ARG A 175 2.09 1.46 -8.11
CA ARG A 175 2.32 0.02 -7.91
C ARG A 175 3.33 -0.55 -8.91
N ALA A 176 3.31 -0.09 -10.16
CA ALA A 176 4.27 -0.49 -11.18
C ALA A 176 5.70 -0.07 -10.83
N LEU A 177 5.88 1.18 -10.38
CA LEU A 177 7.18 1.68 -9.93
C LEU A 177 7.66 0.95 -8.67
N HIS A 178 6.76 0.69 -7.71
CA HIS A 178 7.08 -0.12 -6.53
C HIS A 178 7.53 -1.54 -6.91
N LEU A 179 6.84 -2.20 -7.85
CA LEU A 179 7.25 -3.50 -8.37
C LEU A 179 8.64 -3.45 -9.03
N GLN A 180 8.93 -2.41 -9.81
CA GLN A 180 10.24 -2.20 -10.42
C GLN A 180 11.33 -2.11 -9.34
N TYR A 181 11.09 -1.37 -8.26
CA TYR A 181 12.04 -1.27 -7.16
C TYR A 181 12.16 -2.58 -6.38
N ALA A 182 11.08 -3.30 -6.12
CA ALA A 182 11.15 -4.61 -5.49
C ALA A 182 12.02 -5.58 -6.34
N SER A 183 11.92 -5.49 -7.67
CA SER A 183 12.78 -6.26 -8.58
C SER A 183 14.26 -5.84 -8.48
N SER A 184 14.59 -4.56 -8.56
CA SER A 184 16.00 -4.11 -8.60
C SER A 184 16.70 -4.07 -7.23
N TYR A 185 15.98 -3.75 -6.16
CA TYR A 185 16.52 -3.60 -4.80
C TYR A 185 16.52 -4.90 -4.01
N ILE A 186 15.68 -5.88 -4.38
CA ILE A 186 15.56 -7.14 -3.63
C ILE A 186 15.92 -8.31 -4.53
N PHE A 187 15.11 -8.56 -5.57
CA PHE A 187 15.27 -9.77 -6.39
C PHE A 187 16.64 -9.82 -7.07
N ALA A 188 17.04 -8.75 -7.75
CA ALA A 188 18.33 -8.70 -8.46
C ALA A 188 19.54 -8.74 -7.52
N GLN A 189 19.44 -8.20 -6.30
CA GLN A 189 20.52 -8.26 -5.30
C GLN A 189 20.65 -9.66 -4.70
N ALA A 190 19.53 -10.32 -4.43
CA ALA A 190 19.50 -11.70 -3.93
C ALA A 190 20.16 -12.66 -4.94
N GLN A 191 19.88 -12.54 -6.24
CA GLN A 191 20.49 -13.38 -7.28
C GLN A 191 22.02 -13.23 -7.37
N LYS A 192 22.57 -12.07 -6.98
CA LYS A 192 24.01 -11.80 -6.99
C LYS A 192 24.72 -12.22 -5.70
N THR A 193 23.99 -12.69 -4.70
CA THR A 193 24.52 -13.01 -3.37
C THR A 193 24.44 -14.53 -3.11
N PRO A 194 25.55 -15.27 -3.24
CA PRO A 194 25.57 -16.70 -2.95
C PRO A 194 25.20 -16.99 -1.49
N GLY A 195 24.29 -17.94 -1.25
CA GLY A 195 23.99 -18.45 0.09
C GLY A 195 22.97 -17.66 0.92
N ASN A 196 22.31 -16.64 0.37
CA ASN A 196 21.21 -15.95 1.06
C ASN A 196 19.84 -16.50 0.60
N PRO A 197 19.10 -17.27 1.43
CA PRO A 197 17.82 -17.89 1.03
C PRO A 197 16.64 -16.90 0.87
N SER A 198 16.88 -15.59 0.84
CA SER A 198 15.80 -14.57 0.82
C SER A 198 15.28 -14.23 -0.58
N ALA A 199 14.73 -15.23 -1.29
CA ALA A 199 13.74 -14.97 -2.36
C ALA A 199 12.41 -14.42 -1.80
N VAL A 200 12.29 -14.37 -0.48
CA VAL A 200 11.12 -13.96 0.30
C VAL A 200 11.29 -12.52 0.77
N GLY A 201 10.21 -11.72 0.71
CA GLY A 201 10.18 -10.34 1.20
C GLY A 201 10.45 -10.26 2.72
N THR A 202 10.71 -9.07 3.25
CA THR A 202 10.91 -8.86 4.72
C THR A 202 9.70 -9.30 5.55
N GLY A 203 8.51 -9.27 4.95
CA GLY A 203 7.27 -9.78 5.53
C GLY A 203 7.01 -11.27 5.32
N GLY A 204 7.88 -12.03 4.65
CA GLY A 204 7.73 -13.48 4.53
C GLY A 204 6.95 -14.00 3.30
N THR A 205 6.71 -13.18 2.27
CA THR A 205 5.87 -13.55 1.10
C THR A 205 6.61 -13.59 -0.25
N PRO A 206 6.10 -14.33 -1.26
CA PRO A 206 6.56 -14.24 -2.65
C PRO A 206 6.07 -12.92 -3.28
N PHE A 207 6.77 -11.83 -2.96
CA PHE A 207 6.31 -10.47 -3.20
C PHE A 207 6.18 -10.08 -4.69
N ILE A 208 6.98 -10.63 -5.60
CA ILE A 208 6.92 -10.24 -7.03
C ILE A 208 5.58 -10.62 -7.69
N PRO A 209 5.12 -11.89 -7.64
CA PRO A 209 3.79 -12.26 -8.15
C PRO A 209 2.66 -11.40 -7.55
N TYR A 210 2.74 -11.15 -6.24
CA TYR A 210 1.73 -10.40 -5.50
C TYR A 210 1.64 -8.94 -5.93
N LEU A 211 2.79 -8.25 -6.01
CA LEU A 211 2.86 -6.86 -6.47
C LEU A 211 2.41 -6.72 -7.93
N LYS A 212 2.77 -7.70 -8.79
CA LYS A 212 2.32 -7.74 -10.18
C LYS A 212 0.80 -7.87 -10.28
N LYS A 213 0.21 -8.80 -9.53
CA LYS A 213 -1.24 -9.01 -9.49
C LYS A 213 -1.99 -7.74 -9.08
N HIS A 214 -1.60 -7.12 -7.98
CA HIS A 214 -2.24 -5.88 -7.51
C HIS A 214 -2.17 -4.73 -8.52
N ARG A 215 -1.03 -4.56 -9.19
CA ARG A 215 -0.89 -3.57 -10.28
C ARG A 215 -1.89 -3.87 -11.40
N ASP A 216 -1.95 -5.12 -11.85
CA ASP A 216 -2.79 -5.54 -12.98
C ASP A 216 -4.28 -5.41 -12.65
N GLU A 217 -4.71 -5.86 -11.46
CA GLU A 217 -6.08 -5.70 -10.96
C GLU A 217 -6.48 -4.22 -10.83
N THR A 218 -5.56 -3.34 -10.42
CA THR A 218 -5.85 -1.89 -10.34
C THR A 218 -6.11 -1.33 -11.72
N ARG A 219 -5.21 -1.62 -12.66
CA ARG A 219 -5.27 -1.06 -14.02
C ARG A 219 -6.52 -1.51 -14.77
N SER A 220 -7.05 -2.69 -14.46
CA SER A 220 -8.28 -3.19 -15.08
C SER A 220 -9.58 -2.54 -14.55
N GLN A 221 -9.50 -1.63 -13.55
CA GLN A 221 -10.66 -1.12 -12.83
C GLN A 221 -11.03 0.33 -13.17
N SER A 222 -10.52 0.88 -14.27
CA SER A 222 -11.03 2.11 -14.87
C SER A 222 -12.49 1.93 -15.33
N ILE A 223 -13.32 2.96 -15.15
CA ILE A 223 -14.71 3.00 -15.59
C ILE A 223 -14.75 3.20 -17.12
N ARG A 224 -15.63 2.47 -17.80
CA ARG A 224 -15.87 2.58 -19.25
C ARG A 224 -17.02 3.52 -19.56
#